data_AF-A0A3D1VP36-F1
#
_entry.id   AF-A0A3D1VP36-F1
#
_cell.length_a   1.000
_cell.length_b   1.000
_cell.length_c   1.000
_cell.angle_alpha   90.00
_cell.angle_beta   90.00
_cell.angle_gamma   90.00
#
_symmetry.space_group_name_H-M   'P 1'
#
loop_
_entity.id
_entity.type
_entity.pdbx_description
1 polymer ?
#
loop_
_entity_poly.entity_id
_entity_poly.type
_entity_poly.pdbx_seq_one_letter_code
_entity_poly.pdbx_strand_id
1 'polypeptide(L)'
;MTEKIQKAIDKIDQEAEKMGSATVRLLCSHIIDHCLVNDENADKVLDEGKSLKGCWDHITSNARKQAAGNCAAVPDDTVYEWAAGYYGFTAEETKAEIIDLLDLL
;
A
#
# COMPACT_ATOMS: atom_id res chain seq x y z
N MET A 1 11.30 14.45 -2.47
CA MET A 1 10.42 13.97 -1.38
C MET A 1 9.85 15.18 -0.66
N THR A 2 8.53 15.25 -0.51
CA THR A 2 7.83 16.39 0.12
C THR A 2 7.56 16.11 1.61
N GLU A 3 7.10 17.13 2.34
CA GLU A 3 6.70 16.98 3.74
C GLU A 3 5.52 16.00 3.91
N LYS A 4 4.57 16.00 2.97
CA LYS A 4 3.42 15.08 2.99
C LYS A 4 3.86 13.64 2.82
N ILE A 5 4.72 13.38 1.83
CA ILE A 5 5.26 12.04 1.58
C ILE A 5 6.02 11.53 2.81
N GLN A 6 6.87 12.36 3.43
CA GLN A 6 7.57 11.95 4.65
C GLN A 6 6.60 11.60 5.79
N LYS A 7 5.58 12.41 6.03
CA LYS A 7 4.56 12.14 7.05
C LYS A 7 3.81 10.83 6.79
N ALA A 8 3.46 10.56 5.53
CA ALA A 8 2.78 9.33 5.15
C ALA A 8 3.67 8.10 5.39
N ILE A 9 4.96 8.17 5.02
CA ILE A 9 5.94 7.11 5.28
C ILE A 9 6.09 6.88 6.78
N ASP A 10 6.36 7.93 7.56
CA ASP A 10 6.54 7.83 9.02
C ASP A 10 5.32 7.20 9.70
N LYS A 11 4.10 7.55 9.24
CA LYS A 11 2.86 6.96 9.73
C LYS A 11 2.80 5.45 9.47
N ILE A 12 3.03 5.02 8.22
CA ILE A 12 2.93 3.60 7.86
C ILE A 12 4.06 2.78 8.52
N ASP A 13 5.28 3.30 8.60
CA ASP A 13 6.40 2.65 9.27
C ASP A 13 6.10 2.42 10.75
N GLN A 14 5.64 3.45 11.46
CA GLN A 14 5.25 3.33 12.87
C GLN A 14 4.09 2.36 13.08
N GLU A 15 3.12 2.31 12.17
CA GLU A 15 2.03 1.34 12.22
C GLU A 15 2.54 -0.09 11.98
N ALA A 16 3.47 -0.29 11.02
CA ALA A 16 4.06 -1.59 10.71
C ALA A 16 4.92 -2.13 11.85
N GLU A 17 5.71 -1.27 12.50
CA GLU A 17 6.50 -1.62 13.68
C GLU A 17 5.61 -2.14 14.82
N LYS A 18 4.49 -1.47 15.09
CA LYS A 18 3.51 -1.89 16.11
C LYS A 18 2.86 -3.24 15.78
N MET A 19 2.67 -3.54 14.50
CA MET A 19 2.08 -4.81 14.06
C MET A 19 3.08 -5.98 14.12
N GLY A 20 4.39 -5.72 14.02
CA GLY A 20 5.44 -6.73 14.27
C GLY A 20 5.45 -7.93 13.32
N SER A 21 4.82 -7.83 12.15
CA SER A 21 4.68 -8.94 11.18
C SER A 21 5.54 -8.72 9.94
N ALA A 22 6.32 -9.74 9.54
CA ALA A 22 7.14 -9.69 8.33
C ALA A 22 6.29 -9.50 7.05
N THR A 23 5.13 -10.15 6.97
CA THR A 23 4.20 -9.96 5.85
C THR A 23 3.63 -8.55 5.81
N VAL A 24 3.34 -7.97 6.97
CA VAL A 24 2.87 -6.59 7.07
C VAL A 24 3.96 -5.60 6.64
N ARG A 25 5.25 -5.93 6.84
CA ARG A 25 6.36 -5.11 6.31
C ARG A 25 6.42 -5.11 4.79
N LEU A 26 6.12 -6.23 4.12
CA LEU A 26 6.03 -6.26 2.65
C LEU A 26 4.87 -5.40 2.14
N LEU A 27 3.73 -5.44 2.81
CA LEU A 27 2.60 -4.57 2.53
C LEU A 27 2.95 -3.09 2.76
N CYS A 28 3.67 -2.79 3.85
CA CYS A 28 4.18 -1.45 4.16
C CYS A 28 5.03 -0.90 3.00
N SER A 29 6.03 -1.67 2.54
CA SER A 29 6.88 -1.26 1.41
C SER A 29 6.06 -0.95 0.17
N HIS A 30 5.09 -1.80 -0.18
CA HIS A 30 4.21 -1.54 -1.32
C HIS A 30 3.45 -0.21 -1.17
N ILE A 31 2.87 0.08 0.01
CA ILE A 31 2.15 1.34 0.26
C ILE A 31 3.09 2.56 0.17
N ILE A 32 4.32 2.43 0.69
CA ILE A 32 5.33 3.48 0.61
C ILE A 32 5.69 3.79 -0.85
N ASP A 33 5.81 2.78 -1.70
CA ASP A 33 6.09 2.99 -3.13
C ASP A 33 5.02 3.88 -3.79
N HIS A 34 3.73 3.71 -3.45
CA HIS A 34 2.66 4.60 -3.91
C HIS A 34 2.80 6.02 -3.35
N CYS A 35 3.14 6.17 -2.07
CA CYS A 35 3.38 7.49 -1.47
C CYS A 35 4.51 8.25 -2.17
N LEU A 36 5.54 7.55 -2.64
CA LEU A 36 6.69 8.17 -3.29
C LEU A 36 6.37 8.73 -4.69
N VAL A 37 5.24 8.35 -5.30
CA VAL A 37 4.84 8.83 -6.62
C VAL A 37 4.42 10.30 -6.59
N ASN A 38 3.55 10.70 -5.65
CA ASN A 38 3.02 12.06 -5.58
C ASN A 38 2.39 12.38 -4.20
N ASP A 39 2.08 13.67 -3.98
CA ASP A 39 1.47 14.16 -2.73
C ASP A 39 0.02 13.69 -2.57
N GLU A 40 -0.69 13.48 -3.67
CA GLU A 40 -2.09 13.01 -3.66
C GLU A 40 -2.20 11.62 -3.06
N ASN A 41 -1.27 10.71 -3.37
CA ASN A 41 -1.20 9.38 -2.75
C ASN A 41 -0.82 9.46 -1.28
N ALA A 42 0.10 10.37 -0.91
CA ALA A 42 0.45 10.61 0.48
C ALA A 42 -0.76 11.12 1.29
N ASP A 43 -1.56 12.04 0.73
CA ASP A 43 -2.78 12.54 1.36
C ASP A 43 -3.80 11.41 1.60
N LYS A 44 -3.96 10.48 0.64
CA LYS A 44 -4.82 9.30 0.80
C LYS A 44 -4.38 8.41 1.97
N VAL A 45 -3.08 8.24 2.18
CA VAL A 45 -2.55 7.46 3.31
C VAL A 45 -2.72 8.16 4.66
N LEU A 46 -2.71 9.49 4.64
CA LEU A 46 -2.86 10.35 5.82
C LEU A 46 -4.31 10.62 6.22
N ASP A 47 -5.29 10.28 5.38
CA ASP A 47 -6.72 10.39 5.69
C ASP A 47 -7.05 9.70 7.03
N GLU A 48 -7.83 10.36 7.89
CA GLU A 48 -8.21 9.92 9.24
C GLU A 48 -8.86 8.52 9.25
N GLY A 49 -9.53 8.15 8.16
CA GLY A 49 -10.15 6.82 8.01
C GLY A 49 -9.19 5.71 7.63
N LYS A 50 -7.91 6.02 7.34
CA LYS A 50 -6.94 5.07 6.80
C LYS A 50 -5.86 4.71 7.82
N SER A 51 -5.60 3.41 7.90
CA SER A 51 -4.53 2.82 8.70
C SER A 51 -4.10 1.50 8.08
N LEU A 52 -2.85 1.11 8.31
CA LEU A 52 -2.26 -0.15 7.87
C LEU A 52 -2.99 -1.34 8.49
N LYS A 53 -3.42 -1.21 9.76
CA LYS A 53 -4.26 -2.24 10.38
C LYS A 53 -5.60 -2.37 9.65
N GLY A 54 -6.26 -1.26 9.32
CA GLY A 54 -7.51 -1.30 8.57
C GLY A 54 -7.33 -1.87 7.15
N CYS A 55 -6.21 -1.57 6.49
CA CYS A 55 -5.83 -2.18 5.22
C CYS A 55 -5.67 -3.70 5.36
N TRP A 56 -4.94 -4.16 6.39
CA TRP A 56 -4.77 -5.58 6.68
C TRP A 56 -6.10 -6.29 7.03
N ASP A 57 -6.96 -5.65 7.81
CA ASP A 57 -8.29 -6.16 8.12
C ASP A 57 -9.15 -6.26 6.84
N HIS A 58 -9.04 -5.31 5.91
CA HIS A 58 -9.70 -5.35 4.61
C HIS A 58 -9.22 -6.54 3.75
N ILE A 59 -7.90 -6.71 3.63
CA ILE A 59 -7.25 -7.82 2.90
C ILE A 59 -7.71 -9.16 3.47
N THR A 60 -7.63 -9.33 4.79
CA THR A 60 -8.01 -10.59 5.45
C THR A 60 -9.51 -10.87 5.36
N SER A 61 -10.36 -9.84 5.38
CA SER A 61 -11.79 -9.98 5.13
C SER A 61 -12.09 -10.47 3.71
N ASN A 62 -11.39 -9.95 2.69
CA ASN A 62 -11.53 -10.43 1.32
C ASN A 62 -11.02 -11.87 1.16
N ALA A 63 -9.84 -12.20 1.73
CA ALA A 63 -9.32 -13.56 1.71
C ALA A 63 -10.29 -14.58 2.35
N ARG A 64 -10.96 -14.21 3.45
CA ARG A 64 -11.95 -15.07 4.11
C ARG A 64 -13.16 -15.39 3.24
N LYS A 65 -13.58 -14.50 2.35
CA LYS A 65 -14.72 -14.73 1.44
C LYS A 65 -14.43 -15.85 0.44
N GLN A 66 -13.16 -16.07 0.10
CA GLN A 66 -12.71 -17.10 -0.83
C GLN A 66 -12.06 -18.30 -0.14
N ALA A 67 -12.16 -18.39 1.19
CA ALA A 67 -11.53 -19.47 1.94
C ALA A 67 -12.28 -20.80 1.77
N ALA A 68 -11.52 -21.89 1.64
CA ALA A 68 -12.01 -23.27 1.70
C ALA A 68 -11.34 -23.99 2.88
N GLY A 69 -12.15 -24.59 3.76
CA GLY A 69 -11.61 -25.28 4.95
C GLY A 69 -10.82 -24.37 5.89
N ASN A 70 -11.26 -23.12 6.08
CA ASN A 70 -10.60 -22.10 6.90
C ASN A 70 -9.21 -21.64 6.39
N CYS A 71 -8.90 -21.91 5.12
CA CYS A 71 -7.67 -21.46 4.48
C CYS A 71 -7.98 -20.79 3.14
N ALA A 72 -7.25 -19.74 2.81
CA ALA A 72 -7.29 -19.09 1.51
C ALA A 72 -5.86 -18.94 0.98
N ALA A 73 -5.62 -19.39 -0.25
CA ALA A 73 -4.44 -19.02 -1.01
C ALA A 73 -4.81 -17.81 -1.87
N VAL A 74 -4.05 -16.72 -1.72
CA VAL A 74 -4.28 -15.47 -2.45
C VAL A 74 -2.97 -15.09 -3.15
N PRO A 75 -2.98 -14.81 -4.47
CA PRO A 75 -1.80 -14.29 -5.15
C PRO A 75 -1.40 -12.90 -4.60
N ASP A 76 -0.10 -12.62 -4.60
CA ASP A 76 0.42 -11.33 -4.12
C ASP A 76 -0.21 -10.13 -4.84
N ASP A 77 -0.34 -10.20 -6.17
CA ASP A 77 -0.97 -9.15 -6.99
C ASP A 77 -2.39 -8.82 -6.49
N THR A 78 -3.18 -9.83 -6.16
CA THR A 78 -4.54 -9.63 -5.63
C THR A 78 -4.51 -9.00 -4.23
N VAL A 79 -3.53 -9.35 -3.39
CA VAL A 79 -3.35 -8.71 -2.08
C VAL A 79 -3.01 -7.23 -2.25
N TYR A 80 -2.13 -6.89 -3.19
CA TYR A 80 -1.74 -5.52 -3.50
C TYR A 80 -2.88 -4.72 -4.13
N GLU A 81 -3.70 -5.33 -5.00
CA GLU A 81 -4.91 -4.71 -5.53
C GLU A 81 -5.91 -4.34 -4.42
N TRP A 82 -6.12 -5.22 -3.43
CA TRP A 82 -6.97 -4.90 -2.28
C TRP A 82 -6.39 -3.78 -1.41
N ALA A 83 -5.06 -3.74 -1.26
CA ALA A 83 -4.39 -2.65 -0.56
C ALA A 83 -4.56 -1.31 -1.29
N ALA A 84 -4.32 -1.29 -2.59
CA ALA A 84 -4.50 -0.13 -3.45
C ALA A 84 -5.96 0.35 -3.42
N GLY A 85 -6.92 -0.57 -3.52
CA GLY A 85 -8.35 -0.26 -3.41
C GLY A 85 -8.74 0.29 -2.03
N TYR A 86 -8.11 -0.19 -0.95
CA TYR A 86 -8.35 0.35 0.39
C TYR A 86 -7.89 1.80 0.51
N TYR A 87 -6.73 2.18 -0.02
CA TYR A 87 -6.26 3.57 0.02
C TYR A 87 -6.82 4.44 -1.12
N GLY A 88 -7.39 3.84 -2.17
CA GLY A 88 -7.88 4.55 -3.35
C GLY A 88 -6.76 4.95 -4.31
N PHE A 89 -5.67 4.18 -4.37
CA PHE A 89 -4.63 4.36 -5.39
C PHE A 89 -5.15 3.91 -6.76
N THR A 90 -4.83 4.67 -7.81
CA THR A 90 -5.24 4.38 -9.18
C THR A 90 -4.05 3.93 -10.04
N ALA A 91 -4.35 3.31 -11.19
CA ALA A 91 -3.34 2.85 -12.15
C ALA A 91 -2.50 4.00 -12.75
N GLU A 92 -3.06 5.22 -12.78
CA GLU A 92 -2.33 6.41 -13.26
C GLU A 92 -1.32 6.90 -12.21
N GLU A 93 -1.63 6.69 -10.93
CA GLU A 93 -0.81 7.10 -9.78
C GLU A 93 0.22 6.03 -9.36
N THR A 94 0.37 4.96 -10.14
CA THR A 94 1.37 3.88 -9.94
C THR A 94 2.49 3.91 -10.96
N LYS A 95 2.38 4.73 -12.01
CA LYS A 95 3.49 4.97 -12.92
C LYS A 95 4.53 5.84 -12.22
N ALA A 96 5.57 5.21 -11.69
CA ALA A 96 6.87 5.84 -11.78
C ALA A 96 7.13 6.07 -13.28
N GLU A 97 7.28 7.31 -13.71
CA GLU A 97 7.89 7.55 -15.01
C GLU A 97 9.28 6.91 -14.94
N ILE A 98 9.41 5.72 -15.52
CA ILE A 98 10.70 5.22 -15.95
C ILE A 98 11.10 6.24 -17.01
N ILE A 99 11.92 7.22 -16.62
CA ILE A 99 12.70 7.97 -17.60
C ILE A 99 13.49 6.90 -18.33
N ASP A 100 13.04 6.56 -19.54
CA ASP A 100 13.77 5.64 -20.38
C ASP A 100 15.11 6.33 -20.62
N LEU A 101 16.23 5.66 -20.32
CA LEU A 101 17.56 6.26 -20.46
C LEU A 101 17.83 6.70 -21.92
N LEU A 102 17.02 6.18 -22.85
CA LEU A 102 16.96 6.52 -24.26
C LEU A 102 16.34 7.90 -24.54
N ASP A 103 15.51 8.47 -23.66
CA ASP A 103 14.95 9.82 -23.80
C ASP A 103 15.97 10.92 -23.41
N LEU A 104 17.15 10.52 -22.91
CA LEU A 104 18.27 11.40 -22.53
C LEU A 104 19.44 11.37 -23.55
N LEU A 105 19.31 10.64 -24.66
CA LEU A 105 20.30 10.54 -25.75
C LEU A 105 19.79 11.21 -27.03
#